data_AF-A0A4V2BA75-F1
#
_entry.id   AF-A0A4V2BA75-F1
#
_cell.length_a   1.000
_cell.length_b   1.000
_cell.length_c   1.000
_cell.angle_alpha   90.00
_cell.angle_beta   90.00
_cell.angle_gamma   90.00
#
_symmetry.space_group_name_H-M   'P 1'
#
loop_
_entity.id
_entity.type
_entity.pdbx_description
1 polymer ?
#
loop_
_entity_poly.entity_id
_entity_poly.type
_entity_poly.pdbx_seq_one_letter_code
_entity_poly.pdbx_strand_id
1 'polypeptide(L)'
;MERCQKVIVLPRPGAPEINLAAEIAEPLARLSAAAELGFRFFVLPVGDPLSTARWILASFQSGLAVVPLAPNLPSAAKAEALAQLPAGAWITVEDLPPPAAKLAVPKPPGETWCVIFSSGSTGKPKGIALSGEGLRQAAFAHASHSGAGQATWLMDLSPAHVGGFSVLSRAFFLGAKVALGAPRFQAAETLRWLRDGRVNGLSLVPTTLWRLLQESNFPSDFA
;
A
#
# COMPACT_ATOMS: atom_id res chain seq x y z
N MET A 1 -16.78 8.90 10.80
CA MET A 1 -16.03 8.20 9.73
C MET A 1 -15.72 9.16 8.57
N GLU A 2 -15.35 10.42 8.85
CA GLU A 2 -15.23 11.48 7.83
C GLU A 2 -13.78 11.84 7.45
N ARG A 3 -12.77 11.26 8.12
CA ARG A 3 -11.36 11.64 7.91
C ARG A 3 -10.60 10.80 6.86
N CYS A 4 -11.22 9.78 6.26
CA CYS A 4 -10.57 8.81 5.36
C CYS A 4 -10.43 9.25 3.88
N GLN A 5 -10.96 10.41 3.46
CA GLN A 5 -11.21 10.68 2.03
C GLN A 5 -10.22 11.61 1.33
N LYS A 6 -9.07 11.95 1.90
CA LYS A 6 -8.09 12.83 1.23
C LYS A 6 -6.68 12.32 1.41
N VAL A 7 -6.37 11.16 0.83
CA VAL A 7 -4.97 10.75 0.67
C VAL A 7 -4.34 11.67 -0.36
N ILE A 8 -3.47 12.56 0.09
CA ILE A 8 -2.72 13.47 -0.78
C ILE A 8 -1.40 12.83 -1.15
N VAL A 9 -1.07 12.88 -2.43
CA VAL A 9 0.12 12.25 -2.99
C VAL A 9 1.05 13.23 -3.66
N LEU A 10 2.35 13.07 -3.40
CA LEU A 10 3.44 13.72 -4.12
C LEU A 10 4.09 12.69 -5.05
N PRO A 11 3.88 12.74 -6.38
CA PRO A 11 4.28 11.64 -7.27
C PRO A 11 5.78 11.61 -7.58
N ARG A 12 6.48 12.75 -7.43
CA ARG A 12 7.93 12.90 -7.56
C ARG A 12 8.37 14.25 -6.96
N PRO A 13 9.67 14.46 -6.67
CA PRO A 13 10.15 15.75 -6.19
C PRO A 13 9.77 16.89 -7.16
N GLY A 14 9.16 17.96 -6.63
CA GLY A 14 8.76 19.14 -7.40
C GLY A 14 7.46 19.02 -8.20
N ALA A 15 6.80 17.86 -8.20
CA ALA A 15 5.47 17.73 -8.82
C ALA A 15 4.35 18.27 -7.90
N PRO A 16 3.21 18.70 -8.47
CA PRO A 16 2.06 19.13 -7.67
C PRO A 16 1.46 17.99 -6.86
N GLU A 17 0.80 18.35 -5.75
CA GLU A 17 0.02 17.42 -4.93
C GLU A 17 -1.18 16.88 -5.72
N ILE A 18 -1.41 15.57 -5.63
CA ILE A 18 -2.55 14.87 -6.23
C ILE A 18 -3.48 14.43 -5.10
N ASN A 19 -4.76 14.76 -5.19
CA ASN A 19 -5.77 14.18 -4.30
C ASN A 19 -6.19 12.81 -4.84
N LEU A 20 -5.67 11.72 -4.26
CA LEU A 20 -5.96 10.37 -4.75
C LEU A 20 -7.43 9.98 -4.64
N ALA A 21 -8.23 10.66 -3.80
CA ALA A 21 -9.65 10.36 -3.71
C ALA A 21 -10.39 10.57 -5.04
N ALA A 22 -9.95 11.52 -5.87
CA ALA A 22 -10.49 11.71 -7.21
C ALA A 22 -9.99 10.65 -8.20
N GLU A 23 -8.80 10.10 -7.97
CA GLU A 23 -8.13 9.14 -8.86
C GLU A 23 -8.58 7.69 -8.65
N ILE A 24 -9.30 7.40 -7.56
CA ILE A 24 -9.78 6.03 -7.26
C ILE A 24 -11.19 5.74 -7.78
N ALA A 25 -11.89 6.71 -8.38
CA ALA A 25 -13.29 6.52 -8.79
C ALA A 25 -13.48 5.35 -9.77
N GLU A 26 -12.68 5.30 -10.85
CA GLU A 26 -12.72 4.19 -11.81
C GLU A 26 -12.26 2.85 -11.21
N PRO A 27 -11.12 2.78 -10.48
CA PRO A 27 -10.72 1.55 -9.80
C PRO A 27 -11.78 1.02 -8.82
N LEU A 28 -12.38 1.92 -8.03
CA LEU A 28 -13.42 1.57 -7.06
C LEU A 28 -14.68 1.04 -7.75
N ALA A 29 -15.09 1.63 -8.87
CA ALA A 29 -16.24 1.17 -9.64
C ALA A 29 -16.01 -0.22 -10.24
N ARG A 30 -14.80 -0.54 -10.71
CA ARG A 30 -14.46 -1.90 -11.21
C ARG A 30 -14.37 -2.94 -10.09
N LEU A 31 -13.78 -2.57 -8.96
CA LEU A 31 -13.78 -3.44 -7.77
C LEU A 31 -15.21 -3.67 -7.24
N SER A 32 -16.08 -2.67 -7.34
CA SER A 32 -17.48 -2.79 -6.98
C SER A 32 -18.22 -3.78 -7.87
N ALA A 33 -18.03 -3.70 -9.19
CA ALA A 33 -18.56 -4.67 -10.14
C ALA A 33 -18.08 -6.10 -9.82
N ALA A 34 -16.79 -6.28 -9.50
CA ALA A 34 -16.28 -7.59 -9.07
C ALA A 34 -16.92 -8.08 -7.75
N ALA A 35 -17.19 -7.18 -6.81
CA ALA A 35 -17.83 -7.53 -5.53
C ALA A 35 -19.26 -8.07 -5.76
N GLU A 36 -20.01 -7.45 -6.68
CA GLU A 36 -21.36 -7.85 -7.07
C GLU A 36 -21.38 -9.24 -7.73
N LEU A 37 -20.33 -9.59 -8.48
CA LEU A 37 -20.14 -10.93 -9.06
C LEU A 37 -19.73 -11.99 -8.03
N GLY A 38 -19.56 -11.62 -6.75
CA GLY A 38 -19.25 -12.55 -5.67
C GLY A 38 -17.77 -12.69 -5.33
N PHE A 39 -16.88 -11.99 -6.03
CA PHE A 39 -15.45 -11.98 -5.67
C PHE A 39 -15.23 -11.35 -4.29
N ARG A 40 -14.17 -11.80 -3.61
CA ARG A 40 -13.80 -11.36 -2.25
C ARG A 40 -12.37 -10.88 -2.16
N PHE A 41 -11.51 -11.30 -3.08
CA PHE A 41 -10.11 -10.93 -3.13
C PHE A 41 -9.76 -10.33 -4.50
N PHE A 42 -8.92 -9.32 -4.47
CA PHE A 42 -8.41 -8.61 -5.63
C PHE A 42 -6.89 -8.78 -5.70
N VAL A 43 -6.41 -9.53 -6.69
CA VAL A 43 -4.99 -9.81 -6.89
C VAL A 43 -4.37 -8.68 -7.69
N LEU A 44 -3.40 -8.00 -7.08
CA LEU A 44 -2.75 -6.82 -7.64
C LEU A 44 -1.24 -7.06 -7.80
N PRO A 45 -0.73 -7.25 -9.02
CA PRO A 45 0.70 -7.14 -9.29
C PRO A 45 1.17 -5.71 -8.98
N VAL A 46 2.05 -5.55 -8.00
CA VAL A 46 2.61 -4.24 -7.63
C VAL A 46 3.50 -3.75 -8.76
N GLY A 47 3.20 -2.57 -9.29
CA GLY A 47 3.91 -1.98 -10.42
C GLY A 47 4.27 -0.53 -10.15
N ASP A 48 3.86 0.36 -11.06
CA ASP A 48 3.98 1.80 -10.88
C ASP A 48 3.41 2.26 -9.52
N PRO A 49 4.13 3.07 -8.72
CA PRO A 49 3.70 3.50 -7.39
C PRO A 49 2.35 4.21 -7.36
N LEU A 50 2.05 5.06 -8.35
CA LEU A 50 0.80 5.81 -8.39
C LEU A 50 -0.37 4.90 -8.71
N SER A 51 -0.24 4.08 -9.76
CA SER A 51 -1.24 3.08 -10.11
C SER A 51 -1.49 2.10 -8.95
N THR A 52 -0.42 1.61 -8.32
CA THR A 52 -0.51 0.69 -7.18
C THR A 52 -1.25 1.33 -6.00
N ALA A 53 -0.90 2.57 -5.65
CA ALA A 53 -1.57 3.31 -4.57
C ALA A 53 -3.06 3.50 -4.86
N ARG A 54 -3.44 3.84 -6.11
CA ARG A 54 -4.84 3.98 -6.53
C ARG A 54 -5.62 2.69 -6.30
N TRP A 55 -5.11 1.57 -6.80
CA TRP A 55 -5.77 0.27 -6.67
C TRP A 55 -5.91 -0.20 -5.22
N ILE A 56 -4.88 -0.01 -4.39
CA ILE A 56 -4.93 -0.36 -2.96
C ILE A 56 -5.96 0.51 -2.23
N LEU A 57 -5.94 1.84 -2.42
CA LEU A 57 -6.88 2.74 -1.74
C LEU A 57 -8.32 2.56 -2.21
N ALA A 58 -8.53 2.20 -3.48
CA ALA A 58 -9.83 1.80 -3.99
C ALA A 58 -10.32 0.53 -3.30
N SER A 59 -9.44 -0.46 -3.07
CA SER A 59 -9.80 -1.70 -2.39
C SER A 59 -10.33 -1.49 -0.96
N PHE A 60 -9.75 -0.53 -0.22
CA PHE A 60 -10.19 -0.16 1.14
C PHE A 60 -11.60 0.41 1.21
N GLN A 61 -12.09 0.92 0.07
CA GLN A 61 -13.44 1.46 -0.07
C GLN A 61 -14.35 0.49 -0.84
N SER A 62 -13.85 -0.71 -1.17
CA SER A 62 -14.59 -1.73 -1.93
C SER A 62 -15.01 -2.89 -1.04
N GLY A 63 -15.76 -3.83 -1.63
CA GLY A 63 -16.08 -5.12 -1.02
C GLY A 63 -14.97 -6.18 -1.10
N LEU A 64 -13.80 -5.87 -1.67
CA LEU A 64 -12.70 -6.82 -1.91
C LEU A 64 -11.49 -6.56 -1.01
N ALA A 65 -10.85 -7.65 -0.56
CA ALA A 65 -9.55 -7.61 0.10
C ALA A 65 -8.43 -7.60 -0.96
N VAL A 66 -7.49 -6.67 -0.87
CA VAL A 66 -6.36 -6.62 -1.81
C VAL A 66 -5.31 -7.67 -1.48
N VAL A 67 -4.73 -8.26 -2.51
CA VAL A 67 -3.64 -9.23 -2.43
C VAL A 67 -2.49 -8.69 -3.29
N PRO A 68 -1.67 -7.78 -2.75
CA PRO A 68 -0.56 -7.21 -3.49
C PRO A 68 0.56 -8.24 -3.64
N LEU A 69 0.97 -8.51 -4.87
CA LEU A 69 2.04 -9.44 -5.19
C LEU A 69 3.25 -8.70 -5.76
N ALA A 70 4.45 -9.14 -5.39
CA ALA A 70 5.67 -8.59 -5.96
C ALA A 70 5.69 -8.83 -7.49
N PRO A 71 6.11 -7.84 -8.31
CA PRO A 71 6.04 -7.94 -9.78
C PRO A 71 6.90 -9.09 -10.32
N ASN A 72 8.01 -9.38 -9.66
CA ASN A 72 8.98 -10.41 -10.06
C ASN A 72 8.84 -11.70 -9.25
N LEU A 73 7.67 -11.94 -8.64
CA LEU A 73 7.42 -13.19 -7.93
C LEU A 73 7.43 -14.35 -8.94
N PRO A 74 8.28 -15.39 -8.77
CA PRO A 74 8.33 -16.51 -9.70
C PRO A 74 6.97 -17.18 -9.88
N SER A 75 6.64 -17.63 -11.09
CA SER A 75 5.32 -18.18 -11.42
C SER A 75 4.86 -19.30 -10.49
N ALA A 76 5.79 -20.19 -10.07
CA ALA A 76 5.51 -21.24 -9.10
C ALA A 76 5.11 -20.69 -7.73
N ALA A 77 5.87 -19.72 -7.20
CA ALA A 77 5.56 -19.06 -5.93
C ALA A 77 4.26 -18.25 -6.00
N LYS A 78 3.96 -17.62 -7.15
CA LYS A 78 2.68 -16.94 -7.40
C LYS A 78 1.52 -17.94 -7.37
N ALA A 79 1.64 -19.09 -8.04
CA ALA A 79 0.63 -20.13 -8.02
C ALA A 79 0.40 -20.68 -6.60
N GLU A 80 1.47 -20.94 -5.84
CA GLU A 80 1.40 -21.38 -4.44
C GLU A 80 0.74 -20.35 -3.51
N ALA A 81 1.02 -19.06 -3.73
CA ALA A 81 0.36 -17.98 -3.00
C ALA A 81 -1.15 -17.95 -3.31
N LEU A 82 -1.52 -17.96 -4.60
CA LEU A 82 -2.93 -17.91 -5.01
C LEU A 82 -3.73 -19.17 -4.64
N ALA A 83 -3.07 -20.33 -4.55
CA ALA A 83 -3.69 -21.56 -4.06
C ALA A 83 -4.11 -21.51 -2.58
N GLN A 84 -3.61 -20.53 -1.81
CA GLN A 84 -4.05 -20.30 -0.42
C GLN A 84 -5.34 -19.48 -0.33
N LEU A 85 -5.78 -18.85 -1.43
CA LEU A 85 -7.05 -18.12 -1.48
C LEU A 85 -8.20 -19.10 -1.79
N PRO A 86 -9.42 -18.84 -1.31
CA PRO A 86 -10.57 -19.68 -1.65
C PRO A 86 -10.80 -19.73 -3.16
N ALA A 87 -10.98 -20.94 -3.70
CA ALA A 87 -11.19 -21.15 -5.13
C ALA A 87 -12.41 -20.37 -5.64
N GLY A 88 -12.24 -19.69 -6.78
CA GLY A 88 -13.30 -18.87 -7.40
C GLY A 88 -13.64 -17.58 -6.65
N ALA A 89 -12.96 -17.25 -5.54
CA ALA A 89 -13.26 -16.05 -4.75
C ALA A 89 -12.30 -14.88 -5.02
N TRP A 90 -11.39 -15.01 -5.98
CA TRP A 90 -10.39 -13.99 -6.31
C TRP A 90 -10.37 -13.65 -7.80
N ILE A 91 -9.98 -12.42 -8.12
CA ILE A 91 -9.89 -11.89 -9.48
C ILE A 91 -8.61 -11.06 -9.64
N THR A 92 -8.01 -11.06 -10.82
CA THR A 92 -6.84 -10.22 -11.14
C THR A 92 -7.27 -8.82 -11.60
N VAL A 93 -6.35 -7.86 -11.58
CA VAL A 93 -6.62 -6.50 -12.12
C VAL A 93 -6.90 -6.50 -13.62
N GLU A 94 -6.30 -7.43 -14.35
CA GLU A 94 -6.51 -7.60 -15.79
C GLU A 94 -7.91 -8.12 -16.12
N ASP A 95 -8.44 -9.00 -15.27
CA ASP A 95 -9.74 -9.65 -15.48
C ASP A 95 -10.92 -8.87 -14.88
N LEU A 96 -10.67 -7.74 -14.21
CA LEU A 96 -11.73 -6.95 -13.58
C LEU A 96 -12.78 -6.51 -14.62
N PRO A 97 -14.08 -6.65 -14.30
CA PRO A 97 -15.16 -6.23 -15.18
C PRO A 97 -15.13 -4.72 -15.45
N PRO A 98 -15.92 -4.24 -16.44
CA PRO A 98 -16.16 -2.82 -16.64
C PRO A 98 -16.70 -2.14 -15.36
N PRO A 99 -16.50 -0.81 -15.22
CA PRO A 99 -16.96 -0.05 -14.05
C PRO A 99 -18.47 -0.22 -13.78
N ALA A 100 -18.85 -0.52 -12.54
CA ALA A 100 -20.27 -0.52 -12.13
C ALA A 100 -20.79 0.92 -11.95
N ALA A 101 -22.09 1.10 -12.22
CA ALA A 101 -22.80 2.34 -11.92
C ALA A 101 -23.05 2.52 -10.41
N LYS A 102 -23.19 1.41 -9.67
CA LYS A 102 -23.37 1.39 -8.22
C LYS A 102 -22.08 0.97 -7.53
N LEU A 103 -21.66 1.73 -6.53
CA LEU A 103 -20.49 1.38 -5.73
C LEU A 103 -20.89 0.36 -4.65
N ALA A 104 -20.02 -0.62 -4.44
CA ALA A 104 -20.16 -1.59 -3.37
C ALA A 104 -19.93 -0.94 -2.02
N VAL A 105 -20.55 -1.49 -0.98
CA VAL A 105 -20.29 -1.05 0.39
C VAL A 105 -18.88 -1.52 0.79
N PRO A 106 -18.07 -0.67 1.45
CA PRO A 106 -16.78 -1.09 1.98
C PRO A 106 -16.91 -2.31 2.89
N LYS A 107 -15.91 -3.19 2.88
CA LYS A 107 -15.85 -4.33 3.81
C LYS A 107 -16.00 -3.88 5.27
N PRO A 108 -16.72 -4.65 6.11
CA PRO A 108 -16.72 -4.42 7.55
C PRO A 108 -15.28 -4.36 8.11
N PRO A 109 -14.99 -3.49 9.09
CA PRO A 109 -13.62 -3.36 9.64
C PRO A 109 -13.07 -4.67 10.22
N GLY A 110 -13.92 -5.53 10.79
CA GLY A 110 -13.51 -6.82 11.33
C GLY A 110 -13.09 -7.86 10.29
N GLU A 111 -13.43 -7.66 9.02
CA GLU A 111 -13.07 -8.58 7.93
C GLU A 111 -11.66 -8.33 7.39
N THR A 112 -11.14 -9.32 6.66
CA THR A 112 -9.89 -9.22 5.90
C THR A 112 -9.98 -8.11 4.86
N TRP A 113 -9.07 -7.14 4.92
CA TRP A 113 -8.90 -6.07 3.95
C TRP A 113 -7.67 -6.27 3.07
N CYS A 114 -6.68 -7.03 3.55
CA CYS A 114 -5.48 -7.34 2.80
C CYS A 114 -4.96 -8.75 3.12
N VAL A 115 -4.37 -9.42 2.14
CA VAL A 115 -3.53 -10.60 2.36
C VAL A 115 -2.12 -10.30 1.89
N ILE A 116 -1.16 -10.27 2.83
CA ILE A 116 0.27 -10.08 2.51
C ILE A 116 0.97 -11.44 2.56
N PHE A 117 1.70 -11.79 1.50
CA PHE A 117 2.53 -12.99 1.49
C PHE A 117 3.92 -12.68 2.03
N SER A 118 4.34 -13.48 3.01
CA SER A 118 5.72 -13.47 3.53
C SER A 118 6.47 -14.70 3.04
N SER A 119 7.80 -14.64 2.90
CA SER A 119 8.62 -15.76 2.41
C SER A 119 8.53 -17.02 3.28
N GLY A 120 8.16 -16.89 4.56
CA GLY A 120 8.03 -17.99 5.50
C GLY A 120 9.38 -18.63 5.85
N SER A 121 9.58 -19.04 7.11
CA SER A 121 10.79 -19.77 7.52
C SER A 121 10.95 -21.14 6.85
N THR A 122 9.84 -21.71 6.35
CA THR A 122 9.78 -23.01 5.68
C THR A 122 9.99 -22.91 4.16
N GLY A 123 10.35 -21.72 3.63
CA GLY A 123 10.56 -21.46 2.20
C GLY A 123 9.27 -21.34 1.36
N LYS A 124 8.14 -21.80 1.89
CA LYS A 124 6.80 -21.64 1.28
C LYS A 124 6.17 -20.32 1.72
N PRO A 125 5.67 -19.49 0.77
CA PRO A 125 5.01 -18.25 1.13
C PRO A 125 3.79 -18.49 2.02
N LYS A 126 3.62 -17.70 3.08
CA LYS A 126 2.44 -17.75 3.96
C LYS A 126 1.61 -16.49 3.78
N GLY A 127 0.33 -16.67 3.45
CA GLY A 127 -0.65 -15.59 3.36
C GLY A 127 -1.08 -15.13 4.75
N ILE A 128 -0.84 -13.86 5.06
CA ILE A 128 -1.24 -13.24 6.32
C ILE A 128 -2.45 -12.35 6.05
N ALA A 129 -3.62 -12.77 6.54
CA ALA A 129 -4.85 -11.97 6.46
C ALA A 129 -4.83 -10.85 7.51
N LEU A 130 -4.97 -9.61 7.06
CA LEU A 130 -5.02 -8.41 7.88
C LEU A 130 -6.41 -7.80 7.79
N SER A 131 -7.07 -7.63 8.95
CA SER A 131 -8.38 -6.99 9.01
C SER A 131 -8.27 -5.47 8.91
N GLY A 132 -9.34 -4.82 8.46
CA GLY A 132 -9.41 -3.34 8.42
C GLY A 132 -9.19 -2.72 9.81
N GLU A 133 -9.78 -3.32 10.84
CA GLU A 133 -9.62 -2.92 12.23
C GLU A 133 -8.19 -3.13 12.71
N GLY A 134 -7.55 -4.25 12.37
CA GLY A 134 -6.14 -4.50 12.68
C GLY A 134 -5.21 -3.46 12.02
N LEU A 135 -5.44 -3.15 10.75
CA LEU A 135 -4.69 -2.11 10.04
C LEU A 135 -4.90 -0.73 10.66
N ARG A 136 -6.14 -0.41 11.05
CA ARG A 136 -6.48 0.84 11.74
C ARG A 136 -5.75 0.95 13.06
N GLN A 137 -5.84 -0.06 13.92
CA GLN A 137 -5.18 -0.09 15.22
C GLN A 137 -3.65 0.01 15.08
N ALA A 138 -3.06 -0.70 14.12
CA ALA A 138 -1.64 -0.58 13.81
C ALA A 138 -1.24 0.84 13.40
N ALA A 139 -2.06 1.51 12.56
CA ALA A 139 -1.81 2.89 12.16
C ALA A 139 -1.86 3.86 13.35
N PHE A 140 -2.87 3.77 14.22
CA PHE A 140 -2.98 4.62 15.40
C PHE A 140 -1.89 4.35 16.44
N ALA A 141 -1.57 3.07 16.72
CA ALA A 141 -0.47 2.70 17.61
C ALA A 141 0.86 3.25 17.10
N HIS A 142 1.14 3.09 15.80
CA HIS A 142 2.33 3.67 15.18
C HIS A 142 2.37 5.20 15.35
N ALA A 143 1.27 5.90 15.06
CA ALA A 143 1.19 7.35 15.20
C ALA A 143 1.42 7.82 16.64
N SER A 144 0.88 7.10 17.63
CA SER A 144 1.07 7.40 19.05
C SER A 144 2.53 7.26 19.51
N HIS A 145 3.26 6.29 18.95
CA HIS A 145 4.65 6.03 19.32
C HIS A 145 5.63 6.96 18.60
N SER A 146 5.38 7.28 17.33
CA SER A 146 6.29 8.07 16.49
C SER A 146 6.01 9.58 16.51
N GLY A 147 4.84 10.01 17.02
CA GLY A 147 4.36 11.39 16.88
C GLY A 147 3.98 11.78 15.43
N ALA A 148 4.11 10.86 14.47
CA ALA A 148 4.03 11.13 13.04
C ALA A 148 2.62 10.92 12.45
N GLY A 149 1.58 11.26 13.23
CA GLY A 149 0.18 11.15 12.80
C GLY A 149 -0.19 12.06 11.61
N GLN A 150 0.53 13.18 11.44
CA GLN A 150 0.35 14.14 10.34
C GLN A 150 1.56 14.18 9.39
N ALA A 151 2.43 13.17 9.44
CA ALA A 151 3.61 13.15 8.59
C ALA A 151 3.25 12.98 7.10
N THR A 152 4.11 13.49 6.23
CA THR A 152 4.19 13.06 4.84
C THR A 152 5.14 11.87 4.78
N TRP A 153 4.57 10.69 4.56
CA TRP A 153 5.30 9.42 4.53
C TRP A 153 5.85 9.13 3.14
N LEU A 154 7.14 8.83 3.02
CA LEU A 154 7.70 8.31 1.78
C LEU A 154 7.34 6.82 1.61
N MET A 155 6.78 6.46 0.46
CA MET A 155 6.56 5.09 0.02
C MET A 155 7.66 4.70 -0.98
N ASP A 156 8.77 4.18 -0.46
CA ASP A 156 9.94 3.68 -1.20
C ASP A 156 10.19 2.17 -0.99
N LEU A 157 9.35 1.54 -0.16
CA LEU A 157 9.26 0.10 0.03
C LEU A 157 8.08 -0.47 -0.76
N SER A 158 8.23 -1.68 -1.27
CA SER A 158 7.16 -2.35 -2.02
C SER A 158 5.94 -2.60 -1.12
N PRO A 159 4.72 -2.22 -1.56
CA PRO A 159 3.47 -2.56 -0.87
C PRO A 159 3.07 -4.04 -0.96
N ALA A 160 3.84 -4.88 -1.64
CA ALA A 160 3.72 -6.34 -1.54
C ALA A 160 4.20 -6.88 -0.17
N HIS A 161 4.85 -6.03 0.64
CA HIS A 161 5.26 -6.34 2.00
C HIS A 161 4.60 -5.37 2.98
N VAL A 162 4.40 -5.82 4.23
CA VAL A 162 3.71 -5.02 5.26
C VAL A 162 4.38 -3.66 5.50
N GLY A 163 5.71 -3.58 5.37
CA GLY A 163 6.46 -2.32 5.51
C GLY A 163 5.99 -1.24 4.55
N GLY A 164 5.96 -1.53 3.24
CA GLY A 164 5.46 -0.58 2.23
C GLY A 164 3.94 -0.41 2.29
N PHE A 165 3.21 -1.50 2.51
CA PHE A 165 1.74 -1.47 2.58
C PHE A 165 1.23 -0.56 3.71
N SER A 166 1.93 -0.57 4.85
CA SER A 166 1.56 0.21 6.03
C SER A 166 1.62 1.72 5.79
N VAL A 167 2.38 2.21 4.80
CA VAL A 167 2.39 3.63 4.43
C VAL A 167 1.01 4.06 3.91
N LEU A 168 0.40 3.25 3.05
CA LEU A 168 -0.93 3.52 2.49
C LEU A 168 -2.03 3.34 3.55
N SER A 169 -1.93 2.33 4.43
CA SER A 169 -2.92 2.15 5.49
C SER A 169 -2.87 3.29 6.52
N ARG A 170 -1.67 3.76 6.91
CA ARG A 170 -1.51 4.96 7.76
C ARG A 170 -2.12 6.19 7.10
N ALA A 171 -1.82 6.43 5.82
CA ALA A 171 -2.38 7.54 5.08
C ALA A 171 -3.91 7.51 5.06
N PHE A 172 -4.48 6.35 4.79
CA PHE A 172 -5.93 6.15 4.78
C PHE A 172 -6.58 6.40 6.14
N PHE A 173 -6.07 5.78 7.22
CA PHE A 173 -6.71 5.86 8.54
C PHE A 173 -6.42 7.13 9.34
N LEU A 174 -5.25 7.74 9.13
CA LEU A 174 -4.80 8.93 9.87
C LEU A 174 -5.02 10.22 9.08
N GLY A 175 -5.34 10.14 7.79
CA GLY A 175 -5.37 11.30 6.89
C GLY A 175 -3.98 11.87 6.60
N ALA A 176 -2.94 11.02 6.68
CA ALA A 176 -1.57 11.41 6.41
C ALA A 176 -1.31 11.55 4.90
N LYS A 177 -0.27 12.31 4.51
CA LYS A 177 0.15 12.44 3.11
C LYS A 177 1.14 11.33 2.74
N VAL A 178 1.20 10.98 1.46
CA VAL A 178 2.17 10.00 0.93
C VAL A 178 2.99 10.63 -0.19
N ALA A 179 4.32 10.60 -0.08
CA ALA A 179 5.19 10.80 -1.23
C ALA A 179 5.45 9.45 -1.89
N LEU A 180 5.26 9.36 -3.21
CA LEU A 180 5.60 8.15 -3.96
C LEU A 180 7.07 8.24 -4.33
N GLY A 181 7.87 7.36 -3.72
CA GLY A 181 9.25 7.15 -4.13
C GLY A 181 9.32 6.34 -5.42
N ALA A 182 10.54 6.07 -5.86
CA ALA A 182 10.76 5.14 -6.96
C ALA A 182 10.24 3.72 -6.64
N PRO A 183 9.96 2.87 -7.66
CA PRO A 183 9.52 1.49 -7.46
C PRO A 183 10.47 0.62 -6.62
N ARG A 184 11.73 1.05 -6.49
CA ARG A 184 12.76 0.42 -5.66
C ARG A 184 13.44 1.51 -4.82
N PHE A 185 13.83 1.13 -3.61
CA PHE A 185 14.59 2.00 -2.71
C PHE A 185 15.85 2.56 -3.37
N GLN A 186 16.00 3.88 -3.34
CA GLN A 186 17.17 4.62 -3.79
C GLN A 186 17.59 5.57 -2.66
N ALA A 187 18.75 5.33 -2.05
CA ALA A 187 19.19 6.07 -0.86
C ALA A 187 19.41 7.57 -1.16
N ALA A 188 20.15 7.89 -2.22
CA ALA A 188 20.32 9.28 -2.68
C ALA A 188 19.00 10.01 -2.96
N GLU A 189 17.99 9.35 -3.52
CA GLU A 189 16.67 9.96 -3.76
C GLU A 189 15.88 10.15 -2.47
N THR A 190 15.91 9.16 -1.58
CA THR A 190 15.31 9.23 -0.25
C THR A 190 15.87 10.40 0.57
N LEU A 191 17.19 10.60 0.53
CA LEU A 191 17.83 11.76 1.17
C LEU A 191 17.41 13.08 0.56
N ARG A 192 17.23 13.18 -0.76
CA ARG A 192 16.69 14.40 -1.39
C ARG A 192 15.29 14.72 -0.88
N TRP A 193 14.40 13.72 -0.84
CA TRP A 193 13.05 13.90 -0.30
C TRP A 193 13.04 14.44 1.14
N LEU A 194 13.91 13.90 2.00
CA LEU A 194 14.05 14.33 3.39
C LEU A 194 14.61 15.76 3.49
N ARG A 195 15.70 16.05 2.76
CA ARG A 195 16.37 17.36 2.79
C ARG A 195 15.51 18.50 2.26
N ASP A 196 14.71 18.23 1.24
CA ASP A 196 13.79 19.21 0.67
C ASP A 196 12.59 19.51 1.60
N GLY A 197 12.52 18.88 2.78
CA GLY A 197 11.43 19.05 3.76
C GLY A 197 10.08 18.54 3.26
N ARG A 198 10.08 17.76 2.18
CA ARG A 198 8.87 17.26 1.52
C ARG A 198 8.29 16.04 2.22
N VAL A 199 9.16 15.24 2.85
CA VAL A 199 8.77 14.09 3.66
C VAL A 199 9.39 14.20 5.05
N ASN A 200 8.65 13.77 6.06
CA ASN A 200 9.08 13.71 7.46
C ASN A 200 8.67 12.39 8.13
N GLY A 201 8.20 11.42 7.34
CA GLY A 201 7.97 10.04 7.75
C GLY A 201 8.65 9.08 6.77
N LEU A 202 9.38 8.10 7.29
CA LEU A 202 10.10 7.11 6.50
C LEU A 202 10.01 5.73 7.17
N SER A 203 9.83 4.68 6.37
CA SER A 203 9.89 3.29 6.83
C SER A 203 11.08 2.60 6.18
N LEU A 204 11.98 2.03 6.97
CA LEU A 204 13.20 1.37 6.48
C LEU A 204 13.31 -0.04 7.06
N VAL A 205 13.95 -0.92 6.29
CA VAL A 205 14.49 -2.17 6.81
C VAL A 205 15.98 -1.94 7.15
N PRO A 206 16.62 -2.78 8.00
CA PRO A 206 18.01 -2.56 8.41
C PRO A 206 18.97 -2.34 7.24
N THR A 207 18.80 -3.09 6.14
CA THR A 207 19.63 -2.95 4.94
C THR A 207 19.45 -1.61 4.23
N THR A 208 18.22 -1.07 4.14
CA THR A 208 17.99 0.22 3.48
C THR A 208 18.41 1.38 4.37
N LEU A 209 18.27 1.25 5.69
CA LEU A 209 18.84 2.19 6.65
C LEU A 209 20.37 2.25 6.54
N TRP A 210 21.04 1.09 6.52
CA TRP A 210 22.49 1.07 6.38
C TRP A 210 22.93 1.76 5.08
N ARG A 211 22.28 1.46 3.95
CA ARG A 211 22.57 2.13 2.67
C ARG A 211 22.36 3.64 2.74
N LEU A 212 21.30 4.10 3.41
CA LEU A 212 21.03 5.53 3.60
C LEU A 212 22.15 6.22 4.38
N LEU A 213 22.65 5.58 5.45
CA LEU A 213 23.74 6.09 6.28
C LEU A 213 25.11 6.13 5.56
N GLN A 214 25.28 5.37 4.47
CA GLN A 214 26.50 5.36 3.67
C GLN A 214 26.52 6.39 2.53
N GLU A 215 25.43 7.12 2.31
CA GLU A 215 25.39 8.17 1.29
C GLU A 215 26.36 9.30 1.66
N SER A 216 27.15 9.77 0.68
CA SER A 216 28.18 10.79 0.90
C SER A 216 27.63 12.13 1.39
N ASN A 217 26.34 12.36 1.17
CA ASN A 217 25.61 13.52 1.64
C ASN A 217 24.69 13.20 2.83
N PHE A 218 24.92 12.12 3.59
CA PHE A 218 24.23 11.95 4.86
C PHE A 218 24.77 13.00 5.87
N PRO A 219 23.90 13.70 6.65
CA PRO A 219 24.39 14.70 7.61
C PRO A 219 25.31 14.07 8.67
N SER A 220 26.46 14.68 8.90
CA SER A 220 27.47 14.23 9.88
C SER A 220 27.04 14.36 11.34
N ASP A 221 26.04 15.21 11.60
CA ASP A 221 25.72 15.69 12.94
C ASP A 221 24.87 14.71 13.76
N PHE A 222 24.65 13.49 13.23
CA PHE A 222 23.94 12.38 13.89
C PHE A 222 24.87 11.30 14.43
N ALA A 223 26.20 11.47 14.31
CA ALA A 223 27.21 10.54 14.82
C ALA A 223 27.51 10.76 16.31
#